data_AF-A0A1G2I4R9-F1
#
_entry.id   AF-A0A1G2I4R9-F1
#
_cell.length_a   1.000
_cell.length_b   1.000
_cell.length_c   1.000
_cell.angle_alpha   90.00
_cell.angle_beta   90.00
_cell.angle_gamma   90.00
#
_symmetry.space_group_name_H-M   'P 1'
#
loop_
_entity.id
_entity.type
_entity.pdbx_description
1 polymer ?
#
loop_
_entity_poly.entity_id
_entity_poly.type
_entity_poly.pdbx_seq_one_letter_code
_entity_poly.pdbx_strand_id
1 'polypeptide(L)'
;MKFELKKWHRNTPDDELIADLKNTAKKLNQDFVTRNQQDEFGKFDSSNMADRLGGWAKAHEKAGLNLARHQKNVRISDDELFHNLEEAWTRIGKQPTKSDMFPPLSKYSSGAYVGHFGTWMKGLEKFVTYINSEENASSEEAIKNLVAEPTTRHKTQRNINWRLRFIVMRHDNFKCKNCGRSPATNPTIVLHVDHIKAWANGGETILENLQTLCSKCNIGKSDLE
;
A
#
# COMPACT_ATOMS: atom_id res chain seq x y z
N MET A 1 -39.01 -0.95 40.86
CA MET A 1 -38.42 -0.04 39.85
C MET A 1 -37.74 1.09 40.61
N LYS A 2 -36.41 1.24 40.49
CA LYS A 2 -35.67 2.33 41.14
C LYS A 2 -35.63 3.52 40.19
N PHE A 3 -36.11 4.66 40.64
CA PHE A 3 -36.04 5.92 39.90
C PHE A 3 -34.90 6.74 40.48
N GLU A 4 -33.89 7.03 39.65
CA GLU A 4 -32.71 7.80 40.05
C GLU A 4 -32.67 9.12 39.26
N LEU A 5 -32.46 10.23 39.97
CA LEU A 5 -32.36 11.55 39.39
C LEU A 5 -30.97 11.72 38.74
N LYS A 6 -30.91 11.79 37.41
CA LYS A 6 -29.70 12.24 36.71
C LYS A 6 -29.50 13.74 36.96
N LYS A 7 -28.52 14.09 37.80
CA LYS A 7 -28.14 15.49 38.02
C LYS A 7 -27.57 16.07 36.71
N TRP A 8 -28.11 17.20 36.28
CA TRP A 8 -27.59 17.95 35.14
C TRP A 8 -26.35 18.74 35.55
N HIS A 9 -25.21 18.42 34.95
CA HIS A 9 -23.93 19.08 35.23
C HIS A 9 -23.70 20.26 34.27
N ARG A 10 -24.45 21.35 34.46
CA ARG A 10 -24.29 22.58 33.67
C ARG A 10 -23.00 23.30 34.10
N ASN A 11 -22.20 23.78 33.14
CA ASN A 11 -20.96 24.55 33.35
C ASN A 11 -19.83 23.81 34.12
N THR A 12 -19.77 22.48 34.06
CA THR A 12 -18.66 21.70 34.62
C THR A 12 -17.31 22.21 34.11
N PRO A 13 -16.27 22.44 34.93
CA PRO A 13 -14.94 22.76 34.44
C PRO A 13 -14.35 21.65 33.56
N ASP A 14 -13.53 22.00 32.56
CA ASP A 14 -12.89 21.01 31.69
C ASP A 14 -11.99 20.03 32.49
N ASP A 15 -11.37 20.50 33.57
CA ASP A 15 -10.53 19.68 34.46
C ASP A 15 -11.33 18.57 35.15
N GLU A 16 -12.59 18.81 35.49
CA GLU A 16 -13.47 17.78 36.07
C GLU A 16 -13.82 16.71 35.04
N LEU A 17 -14.00 17.08 33.77
CA LEU A 17 -14.21 16.12 32.68
C LEU A 17 -12.96 15.25 32.49
N ILE A 18 -11.79 15.88 32.45
CA ILE A 18 -10.52 15.15 32.31
C ILE A 18 -10.28 14.20 33.50
N ALA A 19 -10.57 14.65 34.73
CA ALA A 19 -10.44 13.83 35.93
C ALA A 19 -11.40 12.63 35.91
N ASP A 20 -12.64 12.81 35.46
CA ASP A 20 -13.60 11.72 35.33
C ASP A 20 -13.13 10.66 34.32
N LEU A 21 -12.63 11.10 33.16
CA LEU A 21 -12.08 10.17 32.15
C LEU A 21 -10.91 9.35 32.71
N LYS A 22 -10.01 9.97 33.49
CA LYS A 22 -8.91 9.28 34.20
C LYS A 22 -9.43 8.29 35.24
N ASN A 23 -10.46 8.67 35.99
CA ASN A 23 -11.06 7.81 37.01
C ASN A 23 -11.74 6.59 36.37
N THR A 24 -12.42 6.76 35.24
CA THR A 24 -12.98 5.65 34.46
C THR A 24 -11.89 4.68 34.01
N ALA A 25 -10.79 5.18 33.45
CA ALA A 25 -9.65 4.36 33.02
C ALA A 25 -9.06 3.56 34.20
N LYS A 26 -8.84 4.23 35.33
CA LYS A 26 -8.32 3.61 36.56
C LYS A 26 -9.27 2.54 37.11
N LYS A 27 -10.58 2.79 37.08
CA LYS A 27 -11.61 1.85 37.54
C LYS A 27 -11.64 0.59 36.67
N LEU A 28 -11.40 0.73 35.37
CA LEU A 28 -11.31 -0.38 34.43
C LEU A 28 -9.93 -1.05 34.40
N ASN A 29 -8.95 -0.51 35.14
CA ASN A 29 -7.55 -0.92 35.11
C ASN A 29 -6.98 -0.95 33.67
N GLN A 30 -7.29 0.10 32.91
CA GLN A 30 -6.89 0.28 31.51
C GLN A 30 -6.17 1.62 31.33
N ASP A 31 -5.35 1.73 30.29
CA ASP A 31 -4.69 2.96 29.86
C ASP A 31 -5.47 3.71 28.78
N PHE A 32 -6.70 3.27 28.47
CA PHE A 32 -7.63 3.87 27.51
C PHE A 32 -9.08 3.79 28.00
N VAL A 33 -9.99 4.57 27.40
CA VAL A 33 -11.44 4.48 27.66
C VAL A 33 -12.23 4.60 26.35
N THR A 34 -13.12 3.65 26.10
CA THR A 34 -14.05 3.74 24.98
C THR A 34 -15.25 4.64 25.28
N ARG A 35 -15.94 5.15 24.26
CA ARG A 35 -17.15 5.98 24.47
C ARG A 35 -18.19 5.25 25.31
N ASN A 36 -18.50 4.00 24.94
CA ASN A 36 -19.45 3.16 25.67
C ASN A 36 -19.02 2.94 27.13
N GLN A 37 -17.73 2.67 27.36
CA GLN A 37 -17.21 2.52 28.73
C GLN A 37 -17.34 3.81 29.54
N GLN A 38 -17.10 4.97 28.92
CA GLN A 38 -17.30 6.25 29.59
C GLN A 38 -18.77 6.48 29.91
N ASP A 39 -19.68 6.19 28.98
CA ASP A 39 -21.12 6.38 29.19
C ASP A 39 -21.69 5.41 30.23
N GLU A 40 -21.07 4.23 30.40
CA GLU A 40 -21.48 3.21 31.37
C GLU A 40 -20.86 3.41 32.77
N PHE A 41 -19.57 3.76 32.84
CA PHE A 41 -18.81 3.77 34.10
C PHE A 41 -18.41 5.17 34.59
N GLY A 42 -18.44 6.16 33.71
CA GLY A 42 -18.07 7.54 33.99
C GLY A 42 -19.23 8.36 34.54
N LYS A 43 -18.90 9.51 35.11
CA LYS A 43 -19.88 10.48 35.62
C LYS A 43 -20.45 11.37 34.51
N PHE A 44 -19.66 11.62 33.47
CA PHE A 44 -20.06 12.48 32.35
C PHE A 44 -20.15 11.73 31.02
N ASP A 45 -21.08 12.16 30.19
CA ASP A 45 -21.34 11.61 28.85
C ASP A 45 -20.17 11.87 27.89
N SER A 46 -19.82 10.84 27.13
CA SER A 46 -18.69 10.83 26.21
C SER A 46 -18.84 11.82 25.04
N SER A 47 -20.08 12.10 24.62
CA SER A 47 -20.36 13.09 23.56
C SER A 47 -20.15 14.51 24.09
N ASN A 48 -20.68 14.82 25.29
CA ASN A 48 -20.45 16.12 25.93
C ASN A 48 -18.95 16.40 26.13
N MET A 49 -18.21 15.40 26.62
CA MET A 49 -16.76 15.50 26.78
C MET A 49 -16.06 15.72 25.45
N ALA A 50 -16.43 14.99 24.41
CA ALA A 50 -15.84 15.16 23.08
C ALA A 50 -16.11 16.56 22.52
N ASP A 51 -17.34 17.06 22.61
CA ASP A 51 -17.70 18.38 22.08
C ASP A 51 -16.92 19.50 22.78
N ARG A 52 -16.79 19.41 24.10
CA ARG A 52 -16.13 20.44 24.91
C ARG A 52 -14.61 20.40 24.84
N LEU A 53 -14.03 19.20 24.85
CA LEU A 53 -12.58 19.04 24.89
C LEU A 53 -11.92 19.05 23.50
N GLY A 54 -12.70 19.25 22.43
CA GLY A 54 -12.22 19.38 21.05
C GLY A 54 -12.04 18.04 20.33
N GLY A 55 -12.80 17.03 20.74
CA GLY A 55 -12.86 15.68 20.19
C GLY A 55 -12.44 14.61 21.19
N TRP A 56 -12.91 13.38 20.99
CA TRP A 56 -12.61 12.24 21.88
C TRP A 56 -11.12 11.91 21.96
N ALA A 57 -10.40 12.05 20.84
CA ALA A 57 -8.95 11.88 20.79
C ALA A 57 -8.22 12.94 21.61
N LYS A 58 -8.62 14.22 21.51
CA LYS A 58 -8.05 15.30 22.33
C LYS A 58 -8.38 15.16 23.81
N ALA A 59 -9.57 14.64 24.13
CA ALA A 59 -9.91 14.32 25.52
C ALA A 59 -8.94 13.29 26.13
N HIS A 60 -8.58 12.25 25.37
CA HIS A 60 -7.57 11.26 25.79
C HIS A 60 -6.19 11.87 25.94
N GLU A 61 -5.75 12.69 24.98
CA GLU A 61 -4.47 13.41 25.04
C GLU A 61 -4.38 14.28 26.30
N LYS A 62 -5.39 15.12 26.56
CA LYS A 62 -5.46 15.96 27.78
C LYS A 62 -5.51 15.12 29.06
N ALA A 63 -6.09 13.93 29.00
CA ALA A 63 -6.12 12.99 30.11
C ALA A 63 -4.85 12.15 30.27
N GLY A 64 -3.88 12.23 29.35
CA GLY A 64 -2.70 11.36 29.35
C GLY A 64 -3.05 9.88 29.16
N LEU A 65 -4.15 9.60 28.44
CA LEU A 65 -4.61 8.24 28.14
C LEU A 65 -4.33 7.89 26.68
N ASN A 66 -4.12 6.61 26.41
CA ASN A 66 -4.04 6.07 25.06
C ASN A 66 -5.45 5.91 24.47
N LEU A 67 -5.57 5.94 23.15
CA LEU A 67 -6.80 5.50 22.49
C LEU A 67 -6.81 3.98 22.36
N ALA A 68 -7.98 3.36 22.54
CA ALA A 68 -8.15 1.93 22.27
C ALA A 68 -7.73 1.62 20.82
N ARG A 69 -7.23 0.42 20.53
CA ARG A 69 -6.72 0.07 19.19
C ARG A 69 -7.73 0.33 18.07
N HIS A 70 -9.02 0.10 18.32
CA HIS A 70 -10.11 0.36 17.36
C HIS A 70 -10.56 1.84 17.34
N GLN A 71 -10.16 2.63 18.33
CA GLN A 71 -10.43 4.07 18.45
C GLN A 71 -9.26 4.95 18.05
N LYS A 72 -8.07 4.38 17.90
CA LYS A 72 -7.00 4.94 17.09
C LYS A 72 -7.55 5.02 15.68
N ASN A 73 -8.30 6.09 15.40
CA ASN A 73 -8.42 6.63 14.07
C ASN A 73 -7.01 7.06 13.68
N VAL A 74 -6.17 6.08 13.32
CA VAL A 74 -5.21 6.33 12.26
C VAL A 74 -6.13 6.68 11.12
N ARG A 75 -6.38 7.97 10.93
CA ARG A 75 -7.10 8.49 9.78
C ARG A 75 -6.14 8.19 8.64
N ILE A 76 -6.24 6.96 8.11
CA ILE A 76 -5.34 6.45 7.08
C ILE A 76 -5.47 7.46 5.95
N SER A 77 -4.41 8.19 5.62
CA SER A 77 -4.49 9.23 4.61
C SER A 77 -4.76 8.62 3.24
N ASP A 78 -5.24 9.45 2.31
CA ASP A 78 -5.35 9.07 0.90
C ASP A 78 -3.99 8.54 0.40
N ASP A 79 -2.90 9.24 0.72
CA ASP A 79 -1.52 8.86 0.35
C ASP A 79 -1.13 7.48 0.89
N GLU A 80 -1.46 7.17 2.16
CA GLU A 80 -1.10 5.87 2.75
C GLU A 80 -1.89 4.72 2.11
N LEU A 81 -3.18 4.94 1.80
CA LEU A 81 -3.97 3.95 1.05
C LEU A 81 -3.50 3.80 -0.38
N PHE A 82 -3.14 4.89 -1.05
CA PHE A 82 -2.62 4.88 -2.42
C PHE A 82 -1.26 4.21 -2.50
N HIS A 83 -0.34 4.49 -1.59
CA HIS A 83 0.95 3.81 -1.54
C HIS A 83 0.78 2.29 -1.31
N ASN A 84 -0.08 1.88 -0.37
CA ASN A 84 -0.37 0.45 -0.18
C ASN A 84 -1.03 -0.19 -1.42
N LEU A 85 -1.86 0.55 -2.14
CA LEU A 85 -2.50 0.08 -3.37
C LEU A 85 -1.51 -0.02 -4.53
N GLU A 86 -0.60 0.94 -4.66
CA GLU A 86 0.52 0.94 -5.60
C GLU A 86 1.45 -0.26 -5.36
N GLU A 87 1.83 -0.52 -4.10
CA GLU A 87 2.63 -1.69 -3.76
C GLU A 87 1.93 -3.00 -4.16
N ALA A 88 0.65 -3.13 -3.82
CA ALA A 88 -0.14 -4.31 -4.17
C ALA A 88 -0.25 -4.48 -5.71
N TRP A 89 -0.55 -3.39 -6.42
CA TRP A 89 -0.68 -3.37 -7.88
C TRP A 89 0.64 -3.74 -8.57
N THR A 90 1.75 -3.19 -8.08
CA THR A 90 3.10 -3.45 -8.61
C THR A 90 3.52 -4.90 -8.37
N ARG A 91 3.25 -5.46 -7.18
CA ARG A 91 3.54 -6.85 -6.85
C ARG A 91 2.72 -7.83 -7.68
N ILE A 92 1.44 -7.52 -7.89
CA ILE A 92 0.52 -8.37 -8.68
C ILE A 92 0.76 -8.19 -10.19
N GLY A 93 1.26 -7.02 -10.61
CA GLY A 93 1.49 -6.67 -12.02
C GLY A 93 0.21 -6.41 -12.82
N LYS A 94 -0.92 -6.29 -12.14
CA LYS A 94 -2.25 -5.95 -12.70
C LYS A 94 -3.11 -5.34 -11.60
N GLN A 95 -4.23 -4.74 -12.02
CA GLN A 95 -5.22 -4.17 -11.12
C GLN A 95 -5.62 -5.15 -10.00
N PRO A 96 -5.40 -4.79 -8.72
CA PRO A 96 -5.87 -5.58 -7.59
C PRO A 96 -7.39 -5.70 -7.61
N THR A 97 -7.87 -6.89 -7.30
CA THR A 97 -9.28 -7.14 -6.97
C THR A 97 -9.49 -7.01 -5.46
N LYS A 98 -10.75 -6.96 -5.02
CA LYS A 98 -11.08 -6.93 -3.59
C LYS A 98 -10.48 -8.11 -2.81
N SER A 99 -10.32 -9.27 -3.47
CA SER A 99 -9.77 -10.49 -2.88
C SER A 99 -8.25 -10.46 -2.75
N ASP A 100 -7.57 -9.58 -3.48
CA ASP A 100 -6.11 -9.44 -3.44
C ASP A 100 -5.66 -8.52 -2.28
N MET A 101 -6.55 -7.70 -1.75
CA MET A 101 -6.25 -6.72 -0.70
C MET A 101 -6.24 -7.35 0.70
N PHE A 102 -5.41 -8.36 0.90
CA PHE A 102 -5.18 -8.98 2.22
C PHE A 102 -3.70 -9.36 2.38
N PRO A 103 -3.22 -9.61 3.60
CA PRO A 103 -1.86 -10.11 3.81
C PRO A 103 -1.62 -11.42 3.04
N PRO A 104 -0.42 -11.62 2.44
CA PRO A 104 0.78 -10.78 2.55
C PRO A 104 0.89 -9.66 1.50
N LEU A 105 -0.07 -9.55 0.59
CA LEU A 105 -0.01 -8.62 -0.54
C LEU A 105 -0.34 -7.17 -0.16
N SER A 106 -1.22 -6.99 0.83
CA SER A 106 -1.69 -5.68 1.26
C SER A 106 -1.72 -5.58 2.79
N LYS A 107 -1.30 -4.42 3.33
CA LYS A 107 -1.43 -4.05 4.74
C LYS A 107 -2.89 -3.78 5.11
N TYR A 108 -3.69 -3.30 4.16
CA TYR A 108 -5.08 -2.89 4.36
C TYR A 108 -6.07 -3.78 3.61
N SER A 109 -7.22 -4.05 4.25
CA SER A 109 -8.30 -4.78 3.57
C SER A 109 -8.98 -3.91 2.51
N SER A 110 -9.65 -4.52 1.54
CA SER A 110 -10.51 -3.77 0.61
C SER A 110 -11.60 -2.96 1.32
N GLY A 111 -11.99 -3.36 2.53
CA GLY A 111 -12.92 -2.60 3.39
C GLY A 111 -12.38 -1.24 3.83
N ALA A 112 -11.06 -1.09 4.01
CA ALA A 112 -10.43 0.21 4.33
C ALA A 112 -10.65 1.23 3.18
N TYR A 113 -10.47 0.78 1.93
CA TYR A 113 -10.70 1.60 0.75
C TYR A 113 -12.18 1.93 0.53
N VAL A 114 -13.08 0.97 0.77
CA VAL A 114 -14.53 1.20 0.69
C VAL A 114 -14.97 2.20 1.75
N GLY A 115 -14.49 2.07 2.99
CA GLY A 115 -14.80 3.01 4.07
C GLY A 115 -14.24 4.41 3.82
N HIS A 116 -13.08 4.53 3.18
CA HIS A 116 -12.45 5.82 2.89
C HIS A 116 -13.07 6.50 1.64
N PHE A 117 -13.18 5.79 0.52
CA PHE A 117 -13.53 6.36 -0.78
C PHE A 117 -14.98 6.06 -1.24
N GLY A 118 -15.76 5.38 -0.39
CA GLY A 118 -17.16 5.03 -0.62
C GLY A 118 -17.35 3.69 -1.34
N THR A 119 -16.74 3.49 -2.51
CA THR A 119 -16.76 2.18 -3.21
C THR A 119 -15.35 1.80 -3.65
N TRP A 120 -15.13 0.49 -3.87
CA TRP A 120 -13.85 -0.02 -4.34
C TRP A 120 -13.43 0.60 -5.68
N MET A 121 -14.37 0.68 -6.64
CA MET A 121 -14.11 1.30 -7.95
C MET A 121 -13.78 2.79 -7.82
N LYS A 122 -14.50 3.53 -6.97
CA LYS A 122 -14.17 4.95 -6.70
C LYS A 122 -12.77 5.12 -6.09
N GLY A 123 -12.35 4.19 -5.23
CA GLY A 123 -10.99 4.19 -4.68
C GLY A 123 -9.92 4.00 -5.77
N LEU A 124 -10.16 3.08 -6.72
CA LEU A 124 -9.28 2.86 -7.86
C LEU A 124 -9.26 4.04 -8.83
N GLU A 125 -10.41 4.65 -9.13
CA GLU A 125 -10.53 5.83 -9.99
C GLU A 125 -9.74 7.02 -9.42
N LYS A 126 -9.91 7.28 -8.11
CA LYS A 126 -9.17 8.32 -7.40
C LYS A 126 -7.67 8.04 -7.39
N PHE A 127 -7.25 6.79 -7.16
CA PHE A 127 -5.86 6.39 -7.21
C PHE A 127 -5.24 6.63 -8.59
N VAL A 128 -5.92 6.22 -9.68
CA VAL A 128 -5.43 6.45 -11.05
C VAL A 128 -5.35 7.94 -11.37
N THR A 129 -6.34 8.72 -10.94
CA THR A 129 -6.31 10.18 -11.11
C THR A 129 -5.15 10.80 -10.35
N TYR A 130 -4.90 10.36 -9.12
CA TYR A 130 -3.80 10.82 -8.29
C TYR A 130 -2.44 10.56 -8.96
N ILE A 131 -2.14 9.31 -9.33
CA ILE A 131 -0.87 8.94 -9.97
C ILE A 131 -0.66 9.67 -11.29
N ASN A 132 -1.69 9.74 -12.14
CA ASN A 132 -1.59 10.43 -13.43
C ASN A 132 -1.51 11.96 -13.26
N SER A 133 -2.03 12.51 -12.16
CA SER A 133 -1.90 13.94 -11.83
C SER A 133 -0.51 14.27 -11.28
N GLU A 134 0.11 13.37 -10.52
CA GLU A 134 1.51 13.50 -10.11
C GLU A 134 2.47 13.35 -11.30
N GLU A 135 2.19 12.43 -12.24
CA GLU A 135 2.94 12.34 -13.49
C GLU A 135 2.84 13.63 -14.34
N ASN A 136 1.66 14.28 -14.36
CA ASN A 136 1.50 15.58 -15.03
C ASN A 136 2.14 16.76 -14.28
N ALA A 137 2.24 16.71 -12.95
CA ALA A 137 3.00 17.69 -12.15
C ALA A 137 4.52 17.44 -12.23
N SER A 138 4.93 16.23 -12.59
CA SER A 138 6.31 15.81 -12.84
C SER A 138 6.70 15.88 -14.33
N SER A 139 5.85 16.42 -15.20
CA SER A 139 6.13 16.57 -16.63
C SER A 139 6.31 18.03 -17.05
N GLU A 140 7.50 18.28 -17.59
CA GLU A 140 7.88 19.31 -18.57
C GLU A 140 8.46 20.67 -18.09
N GLU A 141 7.82 21.47 -17.23
CA GLU A 141 8.40 22.79 -16.88
C GLU A 141 9.56 22.77 -15.86
N ALA A 142 9.56 21.83 -14.90
CA ALA A 142 10.58 21.79 -13.83
C ALA A 142 11.90 21.08 -14.25
N ILE A 143 11.87 20.32 -15.35
CA ILE A 143 12.99 19.47 -15.79
C ILE A 143 14.05 20.27 -16.59
N LYS A 144 13.73 21.49 -17.05
CA LYS A 144 14.59 22.25 -17.96
C LYS A 144 15.89 22.77 -17.34
N ASN A 145 16.05 22.74 -16.01
CA ASN A 145 17.11 23.47 -15.31
C ASN A 145 18.12 22.64 -14.50
N LEU A 146 18.22 21.31 -14.64
CA LEU A 146 19.28 20.56 -13.98
C LEU A 146 20.07 19.71 -14.98
N VAL A 147 21.28 20.19 -15.24
CA VAL A 147 22.32 19.59 -16.07
C VAL A 147 22.72 18.22 -15.52
N ALA A 148 23.00 17.32 -16.47
CA ALA A 148 23.07 15.87 -16.36
C ALA A 148 24.17 15.29 -15.46
N GLU A 149 23.83 14.19 -14.78
CA GLU A 149 24.67 13.00 -14.69
C GLU A 149 23.88 11.77 -15.19
N PRO A 150 24.51 10.80 -15.90
CA PRO A 150 23.82 9.67 -16.49
C PRO A 150 23.53 8.62 -15.42
N THR A 151 22.50 8.82 -14.61
CA THR A 151 21.96 7.73 -13.80
C THR A 151 21.07 6.89 -14.71
N THR A 152 21.51 5.67 -15.04
CA THR A 152 20.71 4.66 -15.73
C THR A 152 19.58 4.21 -14.81
N ARG A 153 18.58 5.05 -14.62
CA ARG A 153 17.34 4.66 -13.95
C ARG A 153 16.60 3.76 -14.91
N HIS A 154 16.72 2.47 -14.70
CA HIS A 154 15.94 1.47 -15.41
C HIS A 154 14.46 1.69 -15.18
N LYS A 155 13.69 1.71 -16.27
CA LYS A 155 12.22 1.81 -16.22
C LYS A 155 11.60 0.48 -15.81
N THR A 156 12.33 -0.63 -15.96
CA THR A 156 11.85 -1.98 -15.69
C THR A 156 12.75 -2.73 -14.70
N GLN A 157 12.14 -3.64 -13.95
CA GLN A 157 12.87 -4.51 -13.04
C GLN A 157 13.72 -5.52 -13.83
N ARG A 158 14.88 -5.91 -13.30
CA ARG A 158 15.76 -6.94 -13.92
C ARG A 158 15.08 -8.31 -14.06
N ASN A 159 14.17 -8.66 -13.16
CA ASN A 159 13.56 -9.99 -13.15
C ASN A 159 12.50 -10.14 -14.25
N ILE A 160 12.67 -11.15 -15.09
CA ILE A 160 11.73 -11.48 -16.18
C ILE A 160 10.63 -12.37 -15.61
N ASN A 161 9.41 -11.85 -15.49
CA ASN A 161 8.27 -12.61 -14.99
C ASN A 161 7.89 -13.79 -15.92
N TRP A 162 7.20 -14.80 -15.37
CA TRP A 162 6.84 -16.02 -16.10
C TRP A 162 5.99 -15.79 -17.35
N ARG A 163 5.06 -14.82 -17.30
CA ARG A 163 4.22 -14.46 -18.44
C ARG A 163 5.06 -13.91 -19.58
N LEU A 164 5.97 -13.00 -19.28
CA LEU A 164 6.88 -12.39 -20.26
C LEU A 164 7.84 -13.44 -20.83
N ARG A 165 8.37 -14.35 -20.01
CA ARG A 165 9.17 -15.50 -20.49
C ARG A 165 8.41 -16.34 -21.51
N PHE A 166 7.16 -16.67 -21.22
CA PHE A 166 6.32 -17.44 -22.16
C PHE A 166 6.05 -16.66 -23.45
N ILE A 167 5.78 -15.36 -23.37
CA ILE A 167 5.56 -14.50 -24.54
C ILE A 167 6.81 -14.46 -25.42
N VAL A 168 7.99 -14.27 -24.83
CA VAL A 168 9.28 -14.25 -25.54
C VAL A 168 9.56 -15.62 -26.18
N MET A 169 9.39 -16.73 -25.44
CA MET A 169 9.57 -18.07 -26.01
C MET A 169 8.60 -18.36 -27.16
N ARG A 170 7.34 -17.92 -27.05
CA ARG A 170 6.35 -18.06 -28.12
C ARG A 170 6.70 -17.21 -29.34
N HIS A 171 7.13 -15.97 -29.13
CA HIS A 171 7.63 -15.08 -30.17
C HIS A 171 8.81 -15.71 -30.92
N ASP A 172 9.70 -16.37 -30.20
CA ASP A 172 10.87 -17.06 -30.75
C ASP A 172 10.58 -18.49 -31.23
N ASN A 173 9.30 -18.85 -31.39
CA ASN A 173 8.82 -20.16 -31.83
C ASN A 173 9.37 -21.33 -30.99
N PHE A 174 9.67 -21.11 -29.72
CA PHE A 174 10.32 -22.07 -28.80
C PHE A 174 11.63 -22.62 -29.37
N LYS A 175 12.42 -21.75 -30.00
CA LYS A 175 13.75 -22.05 -30.53
C LYS A 175 14.77 -21.06 -29.98
N CYS A 176 16.00 -21.54 -29.81
CA CYS A 176 17.13 -20.65 -29.53
C CYS A 176 17.33 -19.67 -30.69
N LYS A 177 17.37 -18.37 -30.42
CA LYS A 177 17.58 -17.34 -31.44
C LYS A 177 19.00 -17.33 -32.02
N ASN A 178 19.97 -17.85 -31.28
CA ASN A 178 21.35 -17.93 -31.75
C ASN A 178 21.65 -19.19 -32.59
N CYS A 179 21.16 -20.36 -32.19
CA CYS A 179 21.51 -21.64 -32.86
C CYS A 179 20.33 -22.44 -33.42
N GLY A 180 19.09 -21.94 -33.30
CA GLY A 180 17.88 -22.54 -33.85
C GLY A 180 17.38 -23.82 -33.16
N ARG A 181 18.12 -24.36 -32.17
CA ARG A 181 17.74 -25.61 -31.50
C ARG A 181 16.48 -25.44 -30.64
N SER A 182 15.69 -26.51 -30.56
CA SER A 182 14.41 -26.53 -29.85
C SER A 182 14.22 -27.81 -29.03
N PRO A 183 13.55 -27.74 -27.86
CA PRO A 183 13.09 -28.92 -27.12
C PRO A 183 12.25 -29.88 -27.97
N ALA A 184 11.52 -29.36 -28.97
CA ALA A 184 10.71 -30.17 -29.89
C ALA A 184 11.56 -31.12 -30.78
N THR A 185 12.80 -30.72 -31.08
CA THR A 185 13.74 -31.53 -31.88
C THR A 185 14.64 -32.41 -31.02
N ASN A 186 14.92 -31.99 -29.79
CA ASN A 186 15.70 -32.76 -28.83
C ASN A 186 15.25 -32.40 -27.40
N PRO A 187 14.59 -33.34 -26.69
CA PRO A 187 14.07 -33.11 -25.34
C PRO A 187 15.12 -32.71 -24.29
N THR A 188 16.42 -32.97 -24.52
CA THR A 188 17.48 -32.60 -23.56
C THR A 188 17.83 -31.11 -23.60
N ILE A 189 17.22 -30.33 -24.49
CA ILE A 189 17.53 -28.91 -24.67
C ILE A 189 16.68 -28.07 -23.73
N VAL A 190 17.34 -27.36 -22.83
CA VAL A 190 16.70 -26.37 -21.94
C VAL A 190 16.90 -24.97 -22.52
N LEU A 191 15.77 -24.26 -22.69
CA LEU A 191 15.71 -22.87 -23.14
C LEU A 191 15.61 -21.93 -21.94
N HIS A 192 16.29 -20.80 -22.04
CA HIS A 192 16.30 -19.70 -21.09
C HIS A 192 15.92 -18.41 -21.82
N VAL A 193 15.43 -17.43 -21.08
CA VAL A 193 15.17 -16.09 -21.60
C VAL A 193 16.16 -15.14 -20.96
N ASP A 194 16.87 -14.39 -21.80
CA ASP A 194 17.93 -13.47 -21.40
C ASP A 194 17.82 -12.13 -22.13
N HIS A 195 18.44 -11.08 -21.59
CA HIS A 195 18.45 -9.75 -22.20
C HIS A 195 19.39 -9.69 -23.41
N ILE A 196 19.00 -9.01 -24.50
CA ILE A 196 19.88 -8.76 -25.65
C ILE A 196 21.01 -7.82 -25.24
N LYS A 197 20.65 -6.64 -24.71
CA LYS A 197 21.54 -5.74 -24.00
C LYS A 197 21.43 -6.04 -22.50
N ALA A 198 22.53 -6.41 -21.84
CA ALA A 198 22.53 -6.68 -20.40
C ALA A 198 21.81 -5.59 -19.60
N TRP A 199 21.01 -6.00 -18.61
CA TRP A 199 20.30 -5.06 -17.74
C TRP A 199 21.28 -4.07 -17.09
N ALA A 200 22.41 -4.54 -16.55
CA ALA A 200 23.43 -3.67 -15.95
C ALA A 200 23.97 -2.57 -16.89
N ASN A 201 23.90 -2.77 -18.21
CA ASN A 201 24.39 -1.83 -19.22
C ASN A 201 23.27 -0.93 -19.78
N GLY A 202 22.15 -0.79 -19.08
CA GLY A 202 21.02 0.02 -19.56
C GLY A 202 20.06 -0.74 -20.48
N GLY A 203 20.01 -2.07 -20.41
CA GLY A 203 19.00 -2.89 -21.09
C GLY A 203 17.70 -3.00 -20.28
N GLU A 204 16.56 -2.78 -20.92
CA GLU A 204 15.25 -2.91 -20.25
C GLU A 204 14.69 -4.34 -20.39
N THR A 205 13.89 -4.77 -19.43
CA THR A 205 13.14 -6.03 -19.42
C THR A 205 11.84 -5.87 -20.21
N ILE A 206 11.98 -5.63 -21.51
CA ILE A 206 10.88 -5.49 -22.48
C ILE A 206 11.02 -6.54 -23.57
N LEU A 207 9.93 -6.84 -24.27
CA LEU A 207 9.88 -7.91 -25.28
C LEU A 207 10.98 -7.75 -26.35
N GLU A 208 11.27 -6.50 -26.73
CA GLU A 208 12.22 -6.13 -27.77
C GLU A 208 13.68 -6.34 -27.36
N ASN A 209 13.95 -6.36 -26.04
CA ASN A 209 15.29 -6.56 -25.49
C ASN A 209 15.44 -7.92 -24.79
N LEU A 210 14.48 -8.84 -24.97
CA LEU A 210 14.57 -10.21 -24.47
C LEU A 210 14.64 -11.20 -25.62
N GLN A 211 15.36 -12.30 -25.40
CA GLN A 211 15.50 -13.36 -26.39
C GLN A 211 15.58 -14.74 -25.73
N THR A 212 15.15 -15.76 -26.48
CA THR A 212 15.25 -17.16 -26.06
C THR A 212 16.58 -17.77 -26.49
N LEU A 213 17.36 -18.28 -25.54
CA LEU A 213 18.64 -18.94 -25.77
C LEU A 213 18.64 -20.35 -25.19
N CYS A 214 19.32 -21.30 -25.85
CA CYS A 214 19.59 -22.60 -25.23
C CYS A 214 20.70 -22.45 -24.18
N SER A 215 20.76 -23.38 -23.22
CA SER A 215 21.75 -23.34 -22.13
C SER A 215 23.19 -23.10 -22.61
N LYS A 216 23.62 -23.72 -23.72
CA LYS A 216 24.96 -23.52 -24.30
C LYS A 216 25.18 -22.10 -24.80
N CYS A 217 24.22 -21.54 -25.55
CA CYS A 217 24.34 -20.19 -26.09
C CYS A 217 24.18 -19.12 -25.00
N ASN A 218 23.37 -19.40 -23.96
CA ASN A 218 23.21 -18.51 -22.83
C ASN A 218 24.51 -18.36 -22.03
N ILE A 219 25.19 -19.47 -21.74
CA ILE A 219 26.49 -19.46 -21.07
C ILE A 219 27.52 -18.69 -21.91
N GLY A 220 27.63 -19.01 -23.20
CA GLY A 220 28.58 -18.33 -24.09
C GLY A 220 28.33 -16.83 -24.26
N LYS A 221 27.11 -16.33 -24.01
CA LYS A 221 26.82 -14.89 -23.96
C LYS A 221 27.32 -14.25 -22.66
N SER A 222 27.15 -14.94 -21.53
CA SER A 222 27.66 -14.47 -20.22
C SER A 222 29.19 -14.35 -20.18
N ASP A 223 29.92 -15.08 -21.02
CA ASP A 223 31.39 -15.00 -21.10
C ASP A 223 31.90 -13.81 -21.95
N LEU A 224 31.02 -13.11 -22.67
CA LEU A 224 31.36 -12.01 -23.59
C LEU A 224 30.97 -10.62 -23.06
N GLU A 225 30.18 -10.55 -21.99
CA GLU A 225 29.70 -9.32 -21.31
C GLU A 225 30.35 -9.17 -19.93
#